data_AF-A0A329T0I0-F1
#
_entry.id   AF-A0A329T0I0-F1
#
_cell.length_a   1.000
_cell.length_b   1.000
_cell.length_c   1.000
_cell.angle_alpha   90.00
_cell.angle_beta   90.00
_cell.angle_gamma   90.00
#
_symmetry.space_group_name_H-M   'P 1'
#
loop_
_entity.id
_entity.type
_entity.pdbx_description
1 polymer ?
#
loop_
_entity_poly.entity_id
_entity_poly.type
_entity_poly.pdbx_seq_one_letter_code
_entity_poly.pdbx_strand_id
1 'polypeptide(L)'
;MAPNLKMMGVTLTLAIATRSVLDTDDLFQTTIVRAIYGLSQLFCYGLLLYLYVKAKNNTETGVVTVKEDLGFGQTGDRDEKITVAEHDQRVAMKEIQRYALGTAVTVLVHWKWGFFPPLVIQAITQPFNLFQAPVVKVTLLGERAWGELRRPWMDRNDMSKSINSWNDTIMSALGEAPVKVSKKASKKAAKRKNK
;
A
#
# COMPACT_ATOMS: atom_id res chain seq x y z
N MET A 1 -12.11 -4.23 7.58
CA MET A 1 -11.11 -3.84 8.60
C MET A 1 -11.69 -2.67 9.36
N ALA A 2 -11.81 -2.77 10.69
CA ALA A 2 -12.23 -1.60 11.47
C ALA A 2 -11.20 -0.47 11.24
N PRO A 3 -11.63 0.78 11.00
CA PRO A 3 -10.71 1.88 10.87
C PRO A 3 -9.87 1.97 12.15
N ASN A 4 -8.54 2.10 12.00
CA ASN A 4 -7.64 2.27 13.13
C ASN A 4 -7.90 3.66 13.72
N LEU A 5 -8.87 3.74 14.64
CA LEU A 5 -9.40 4.99 15.19
C LEU A 5 -8.30 5.84 15.83
N LYS A 6 -7.27 5.19 16.41
CA LYS A 6 -6.09 5.86 16.95
C LYS A 6 -5.31 6.60 15.86
N MET A 7 -5.07 5.96 14.71
CA MET A 7 -4.37 6.60 13.59
C MET A 7 -5.21 7.70 12.95
N MET A 8 -6.53 7.54 12.84
CA MET A 8 -7.42 8.62 12.38
C MET A 8 -7.35 9.84 13.30
N GLY A 9 -7.41 9.64 14.61
CA GLY A 9 -7.24 10.72 15.59
C GLY A 9 -5.91 11.45 15.42
N VAL A 10 -4.80 10.70 15.31
CA VAL A 10 -3.48 11.28 15.05
C VAL A 10 -3.45 12.09 13.75
N THR A 11 -3.99 11.56 12.66
CA THR A 11 -4.00 12.27 11.37
C THR A 11 -4.82 13.57 11.41
N LEU A 12 -5.96 13.58 12.10
CA LEU A 12 -6.79 14.78 12.26
C LEU A 12 -6.10 15.81 13.13
N THR A 13 -5.50 15.40 14.25
CA THR A 13 -4.74 16.31 15.13
C THR A 13 -3.56 16.92 14.39
N LEU A 14 -2.80 16.13 13.61
CA LEU A 14 -1.70 16.64 12.80
C LEU A 14 -2.19 17.61 11.72
N ALA A 15 -3.32 17.35 11.08
CA ALA A 15 -3.90 18.24 10.08
C ALA A 15 -4.29 19.60 10.68
N ILE A 16 -4.96 19.58 11.84
CA ILE A 16 -5.38 20.78 12.57
C ILE A 16 -4.16 21.55 13.06
N ALA A 17 -3.21 20.87 13.72
CA ALA A 17 -2.00 21.46 14.24
C ALA A 17 -1.14 22.09 13.14
N THR A 18 -1.04 21.44 11.97
CA THR A 18 -0.33 22.01 10.81
C THR A 18 -0.96 23.33 10.40
N ARG A 19 -2.29 23.43 10.36
CA ARG A 19 -2.95 24.69 9.97
C ARG A 19 -2.92 25.77 11.04
N SER A 20 -2.87 25.41 12.32
CA SER A 20 -2.90 26.37 13.42
C SER A 20 -1.52 26.88 13.84
N VAL A 21 -0.46 26.09 13.62
CA VAL A 21 0.89 26.38 14.12
C VAL A 21 1.85 26.75 13.00
N LEU A 22 1.70 26.19 11.80
CA LEU A 22 2.65 26.43 10.71
C LEU A 22 2.37 27.78 10.06
N ASP A 23 3.36 28.67 10.12
CA ASP A 23 3.38 29.87 9.30
C ASP A 23 3.93 29.51 7.91
N THR A 24 3.09 29.66 6.88
CA THR A 24 3.45 29.33 5.51
C THR A 24 4.28 30.41 4.82
N ASP A 25 4.36 31.60 5.40
CA ASP A 25 5.14 32.72 4.88
C ASP A 25 6.58 32.71 5.42
N ASP A 26 6.82 32.00 6.54
CA ASP A 26 8.15 31.80 7.10
C ASP A 26 8.96 30.74 6.30
N LEU A 27 10.00 31.20 5.61
CA LEU A 27 10.92 30.35 4.86
C LEU A 27 11.61 29.30 5.74
N PHE A 28 11.89 29.61 7.00
CA PHE A 28 12.58 28.69 7.90
C PHE A 28 11.68 27.51 8.27
N GLN A 29 10.45 27.79 8.71
CA GLN A 29 9.48 26.75 9.06
C GLN A 29 9.12 25.87 7.87
N THR A 30 8.84 26.47 6.72
CA THR A 30 8.49 25.71 5.51
C THR A 30 9.63 24.83 5.02
N THR A 31 10.88 25.30 5.13
CA THR A 31 12.07 24.50 4.78
C THR A 31 12.26 23.32 5.73
N ILE A 32 12.05 23.53 7.05
CA ILE A 32 12.12 22.45 8.04
C ILE A 32 11.10 21.36 7.74
N VAL A 33 9.84 21.72 7.45
CA VAL A 33 8.79 20.72 7.15
C VAL A 33 9.14 19.91 5.90
N ARG A 34 9.63 20.58 4.84
CA ARG A 34 10.10 19.91 3.62
C ARG A 34 11.28 18.97 3.89
N ALA A 35 12.25 19.40 4.71
CA ALA A 35 13.41 18.60 5.08
C ALA A 35 13.01 17.36 5.89
N ILE A 36 12.13 17.51 6.89
CA ILE A 36 11.61 16.39 7.70
C ILE A 36 10.86 15.40 6.81
N TYR A 37 10.00 15.89 5.92
CA TYR A 37 9.31 15.02 4.97
C TYR A 37 10.32 14.27 4.08
N GLY A 38 11.28 14.98 3.47
CA GLY A 38 12.31 14.39 2.62
C GLY A 38 13.13 13.32 3.33
N LEU A 39 13.57 13.59 4.57
CA LEU A 39 14.28 12.61 5.40
C LEU A 39 13.43 11.39 5.73
N SER A 40 12.15 11.59 6.06
CA SER A 40 11.20 10.50 6.31
C SER A 40 10.98 9.64 5.07
N GLN A 41 10.82 10.25 3.89
CA GLN A 41 10.72 9.52 2.63
C GLN A 41 11.99 8.72 2.35
N LEU A 42 13.16 9.34 2.44
CA LEU A 42 14.45 8.68 2.23
C LEU A 42 14.64 7.49 3.17
N PHE A 43 14.25 7.63 4.44
CA PHE A 43 14.25 6.54 5.39
C PHE A 43 13.33 5.38 4.95
N CYS A 44 12.09 5.68 4.57
CA CYS A 44 11.14 4.66 4.10
C CYS A 44 11.65 3.93 2.84
N TYR A 45 12.15 4.66 1.84
CA TYR A 45 12.71 4.06 0.63
C TYR A 45 13.97 3.25 0.92
N GLY A 46 14.87 3.75 1.75
CA GLY A 46 16.07 3.03 2.16
C GLY A 46 15.72 1.71 2.84
N LEU A 47 14.74 1.72 3.74
CA LEU A 47 14.28 0.52 4.41
C LEU A 47 13.62 -0.47 3.42
N LEU A 48 12.75 0.02 2.54
CA LEU A 48 12.09 -0.83 1.54
C LEU A 48 13.08 -1.46 0.54
N LEU A 49 14.09 -0.71 0.10
CA LEU A 49 15.16 -1.23 -0.77
C LEU A 49 16.00 -2.27 -0.03
N TYR A 50 16.33 -2.03 1.23
CA TYR A 50 17.01 -3.01 2.07
C TYR A 50 16.20 -4.30 2.21
N LEU A 51 14.89 -4.21 2.48
CA LEU A 51 13.99 -5.38 2.55
C LEU A 51 13.94 -6.12 1.22
N TYR A 52 13.87 -5.42 0.09
CA TYR A 52 13.85 -6.04 -1.23
C TYR A 52 15.12 -6.88 -1.48
N VAL A 53 16.30 -6.33 -1.16
CA VAL A 53 17.58 -7.05 -1.28
C VAL A 53 17.65 -8.21 -0.30
N LYS A 54 17.23 -8.02 0.95
CA LYS A 54 17.23 -9.06 1.99
C LYS A 54 16.27 -10.21 1.64
N ALA A 55 15.08 -9.90 1.12
CA ALA A 55 14.09 -10.88 0.68
C ALA A 55 14.60 -11.68 -0.53
N LYS A 56 15.26 -11.04 -1.49
CA LYS A 56 15.89 -11.70 -2.64
C LYS A 56 16.93 -12.74 -2.21
N ASN A 57 17.66 -12.46 -1.13
CA ASN A 57 18.67 -13.36 -0.58
C ASN A 57 18.13 -14.31 0.50
N ASN A 58 16.80 -14.38 0.68
CA ASN A 58 16.19 -15.27 1.67
C ASN A 58 16.33 -16.73 1.22
N THR A 59 16.87 -17.58 2.10
CA THR A 59 17.07 -19.02 1.86
C THR A 59 15.99 -19.89 2.50
N GLU A 60 14.93 -19.30 3.06
CA GLU A 60 13.79 -20.01 3.63
C GLU A 60 13.14 -20.94 2.57
N THR A 61 13.15 -22.24 2.85
CA THR A 61 12.56 -23.24 1.98
C THR A 61 11.04 -23.21 2.11
N GLY A 62 10.33 -23.19 0.98
CA GLY A 62 8.87 -23.24 0.97
C GLY A 62 8.29 -22.67 -0.30
N VAL A 63 7.00 -22.95 -0.50
CA VAL A 63 6.23 -22.46 -1.64
C VAL A 63 4.99 -21.76 -1.13
N VAL A 64 4.73 -20.58 -1.67
CA VAL A 64 3.55 -19.77 -1.40
C VAL A 64 2.70 -19.73 -2.66
N THR A 65 1.42 -20.04 -2.54
CA THR A 65 0.47 -19.89 -3.64
C THR A 65 -0.07 -18.47 -3.63
N VAL A 66 0.18 -17.72 -4.71
CA VAL A 66 -0.32 -16.36 -4.92
C VAL A 66 -1.14 -16.28 -6.20
N LYS A 67 -1.86 -15.18 -6.40
CA LYS A 67 -2.37 -14.85 -7.73
C LYS A 67 -1.24 -14.38 -8.63
N GLU A 68 -1.32 -14.75 -9.90
CA GLU A 68 -0.42 -14.29 -10.96
C GLU A 68 -0.26 -12.77 -10.89
N ASP A 69 0.98 -12.29 -10.88
CA ASP A 69 1.27 -10.85 -10.85
C ASP A 69 1.37 -10.33 -12.28
N LEU A 70 0.40 -9.51 -12.69
CA LEU A 70 0.38 -8.91 -14.03
C LEU A 70 1.17 -7.58 -14.06
N GLY A 71 1.76 -7.17 -12.94
CA GLY A 71 2.48 -5.91 -12.78
C GLY A 71 1.57 -4.74 -12.38
N PHE A 72 2.18 -3.65 -11.88
CA PHE A 72 1.49 -2.44 -11.42
C PHE A 72 0.33 -2.71 -10.43
N GLY A 73 0.49 -3.70 -9.56
CA GLY A 73 -0.54 -4.07 -8.58
C GLY A 73 -1.73 -4.81 -9.16
N GLN A 74 -1.70 -5.20 -10.44
CA GLN A 74 -2.73 -6.03 -11.05
C GLN A 74 -2.46 -7.51 -10.79
N THR A 75 -3.52 -8.26 -10.51
CA THR A 75 -3.45 -9.72 -10.33
C THR A 75 -4.29 -10.43 -11.37
N GLY A 76 -3.74 -11.51 -11.92
CA GLY A 76 -4.44 -12.40 -12.84
C GLY A 76 -5.38 -13.36 -12.11
N ASP A 77 -6.18 -14.10 -12.88
CA ASP A 77 -7.12 -15.08 -12.33
C ASP A 77 -6.44 -16.38 -11.89
N ARG A 78 -5.24 -16.67 -12.43
CA ARG A 78 -4.50 -17.91 -12.21
C ARG A 78 -3.74 -17.88 -10.89
N ASP A 79 -3.67 -19.04 -10.25
CA ASP A 79 -2.82 -19.24 -9.08
C ASP A 79 -1.43 -19.66 -9.55
N GLU A 80 -0.41 -19.02 -9.00
CA GLU A 80 1.01 -19.28 -9.23
C GLU A 80 1.64 -19.75 -7.92
N LYS A 81 2.53 -20.74 -8.01
CA LYS A 81 3.32 -21.22 -6.89
C LYS A 81 4.71 -20.61 -6.97
N ILE A 82 5.04 -19.74 -6.03
CA ILE A 82 6.32 -19.04 -5.98
C ILE A 82 7.08 -19.38 -4.70
N THR A 83 8.38 -19.14 -4.70
CA THR A 83 9.20 -19.35 -3.50
C THR A 83 8.88 -18.30 -2.43
N VAL A 84 9.25 -18.58 -1.17
CA VAL A 84 9.12 -17.60 -0.08
C VAL A 84 9.93 -16.33 -0.37
N ALA A 85 11.17 -16.48 -0.85
CA ALA A 85 12.03 -15.36 -1.23
C ALA A 85 11.38 -14.47 -2.31
N GLU A 86 10.84 -15.10 -3.35
CA GLU A 86 10.15 -14.40 -4.43
C GLU A 86 8.88 -13.69 -3.95
N HIS A 87 8.08 -14.33 -3.10
CA HIS A 87 6.90 -13.71 -2.49
C HIS A 87 7.28 -12.43 -1.73
N ASP A 88 8.25 -12.52 -0.83
CA ASP A 88 8.64 -11.40 0.03
C ASP A 88 9.25 -10.25 -0.80
N GLN A 89 10.01 -10.61 -1.85
CA GLN A 89 10.57 -9.66 -2.81
C GLN A 89 9.47 -8.94 -3.61
N ARG A 90 8.46 -9.67 -4.12
CA ARG A 90 7.31 -9.08 -4.84
C ARG A 90 6.53 -8.14 -3.92
N VAL A 91 6.33 -8.49 -2.64
CA VAL A 91 5.66 -7.61 -1.67
C VAL A 91 6.47 -6.35 -1.38
N ALA A 92 7.79 -6.46 -1.17
CA ALA A 92 8.65 -5.29 -0.98
C ALA A 92 8.59 -4.34 -2.19
N MET A 93 8.61 -4.88 -3.41
CA MET A 93 8.47 -4.09 -4.65
C MET A 93 7.11 -3.39 -4.74
N LYS A 94 6.02 -4.06 -4.38
CA LYS A 94 4.67 -3.45 -4.35
C LYS A 94 4.60 -2.28 -3.37
N GLU A 95 5.21 -2.41 -2.18
CA GLU A 95 5.28 -1.30 -1.23
C GLU A 95 6.16 -0.15 -1.77
N ILE A 96 7.28 -0.43 -2.44
CA ILE A 96 8.09 0.63 -3.11
C ILE A 96 7.23 1.40 -4.12
N GLN A 97 6.50 0.69 -5.00
CA GLN A 97 5.63 1.32 -6.00
C GLN A 97 4.53 2.16 -5.35
N ARG A 98 3.94 1.65 -4.27
CA ARG A 98 2.89 2.36 -3.51
C ARG A 98 3.43 3.64 -2.87
N TYR A 99 4.60 3.58 -2.25
CA TYR A 99 5.25 4.75 -1.68
C TYR A 99 5.61 5.74 -2.79
N ALA A 100 6.19 5.27 -3.91
CA ALA A 100 6.53 6.10 -5.06
C ALA A 100 5.33 6.89 -5.58
N LEU A 101 4.19 6.22 -5.78
CA LEU A 101 2.97 6.88 -6.22
C LEU A 101 2.45 7.88 -5.18
N GLY A 102 2.45 7.50 -3.89
CA GLY A 102 2.03 8.39 -2.80
C GLY A 102 2.90 9.64 -2.68
N THR A 103 4.22 9.47 -2.69
CA THR A 103 5.19 10.58 -2.67
C THR A 103 5.02 11.47 -3.88
N ALA A 104 4.86 10.91 -5.08
CA ALA A 104 4.66 11.70 -6.30
C ALA A 104 3.41 12.59 -6.20
N VAL A 105 2.27 12.01 -5.80
CA VAL A 105 1.02 12.77 -5.61
C VAL A 105 1.19 13.86 -4.55
N THR A 106 1.83 13.55 -3.43
CA THR A 106 2.04 14.51 -2.34
C THR A 106 2.98 15.65 -2.73
N VAL A 107 4.08 15.35 -3.41
CA VAL A 107 5.02 16.36 -3.92
C VAL A 107 4.34 17.26 -4.95
N LEU A 108 3.57 16.68 -5.88
CA LEU A 108 2.82 17.46 -6.87
C LEU A 108 1.80 18.39 -6.22
N VAL A 109 1.04 17.88 -5.25
CA VAL A 109 0.04 18.66 -4.54
C VAL A 109 0.69 19.79 -3.72
N HIS A 110 1.81 19.50 -3.07
CA HIS A 110 2.58 20.50 -2.34
C HIS A 110 3.17 21.56 -3.27
N TRP A 111 3.75 21.15 -4.39
CA TRP A 111 4.38 22.08 -5.31
C TRP A 111 3.36 23.00 -5.99
N LYS A 112 2.21 22.46 -6.41
CA LYS A 112 1.19 23.25 -7.13
C LYS A 112 0.35 24.15 -6.23
N TRP A 113 0.04 23.73 -5.01
CA TRP A 113 -0.89 24.43 -4.11
C TRP A 113 -0.30 24.82 -2.75
N GLY A 114 0.99 24.55 -2.50
CA GLY A 114 1.59 24.82 -1.18
C GLY A 114 0.93 24.04 -0.05
N PHE A 115 0.29 22.90 -0.34
CA PHE A 115 -0.49 22.19 0.68
C PHE A 115 0.44 21.39 1.60
N PHE A 116 0.67 21.89 2.81
CA PHE A 116 1.58 21.32 3.82
C PHE A 116 1.03 20.14 4.64
N PRO A 117 -0.26 20.04 5.00
CA PRO A 117 -0.76 18.95 5.85
C PRO A 117 -0.37 17.54 5.37
N PRO A 118 -0.39 17.21 4.06
CA PRO A 118 0.08 15.90 3.59
C PRO A 118 1.54 15.62 3.93
N LEU A 119 2.45 16.61 3.85
CA LEU A 119 3.87 16.43 4.18
C LEU A 119 4.03 16.05 5.66
N VAL A 120 3.38 16.80 6.55
CA VAL A 120 3.48 16.59 8.01
C VAL A 120 2.88 15.24 8.39
N ILE A 121 1.68 14.93 7.90
CA ILE A 121 0.99 13.67 8.19
C ILE A 121 1.83 12.49 7.68
N GLN A 122 2.31 12.54 6.43
CA GLN A 122 3.07 11.43 5.86
C GLN A 122 4.45 11.27 6.47
N ALA A 123 5.10 12.36 6.88
CA ALA A 123 6.40 12.29 7.55
C ALA A 123 6.37 11.42 8.82
N ILE A 124 5.23 11.35 9.51
CA ILE A 124 5.05 10.55 10.73
C ILE A 124 4.38 9.21 10.42
N THR A 125 3.27 9.24 9.67
CA THR A 125 2.42 8.06 9.50
C THR A 125 3.03 7.01 8.58
N GLN A 126 3.81 7.41 7.57
CA GLN A 126 4.40 6.44 6.64
C GLN A 126 5.47 5.57 7.30
N PRO A 127 6.48 6.11 8.02
CA PRO A 127 7.40 5.27 8.78
C PRO A 127 6.67 4.33 9.74
N PHE A 128 5.69 4.84 10.49
CA PHE A 128 4.92 4.04 11.42
C PHE A 128 4.15 2.89 10.72
N ASN A 129 3.49 3.18 9.60
CA ASN A 129 2.77 2.18 8.81
C ASN A 129 3.72 1.15 8.19
N LEU A 130 4.92 1.57 7.78
CA LEU A 130 5.96 0.70 7.25
C LEU A 130 6.41 -0.32 8.30
N PHE A 131 6.68 0.12 9.54
CA PHE A 131 7.02 -0.79 10.64
C PHE A 131 5.92 -1.80 10.98
N GLN A 132 4.67 -1.49 10.66
CA GLN A 132 3.56 -2.42 10.81
C GLN A 132 3.39 -3.37 9.62
N ALA A 133 4.11 -3.16 8.52
CA ALA A 133 4.00 -4.01 7.33
C ALA A 133 4.51 -5.42 7.64
N PRO A 134 3.79 -6.47 7.19
CA PRO A 134 4.15 -7.84 7.51
C PRO A 134 5.52 -8.23 6.94
N VAL A 135 5.89 -7.68 5.77
CA VAL A 135 7.23 -7.87 5.18
C VAL A 135 8.34 -7.31 6.08
N VAL A 136 8.12 -6.19 6.78
CA VAL A 136 9.08 -5.65 7.75
C VAL A 136 9.15 -6.55 8.98
N LYS A 137 8.01 -6.94 9.54
CA LYS A 137 7.96 -7.79 10.74
C LYS A 137 8.68 -9.13 10.53
N VAL A 138 8.43 -9.78 9.40
CA VAL A 138 9.03 -11.08 9.11
C VAL A 138 10.49 -10.94 8.66
N THR A 139 10.78 -10.03 7.71
CA THR A 139 12.13 -9.95 7.10
C THR A 139 13.13 -9.16 7.93
N LEU A 140 12.71 -8.08 8.60
CA LEU A 140 13.58 -7.24 9.41
C LEU A 140 13.55 -7.64 10.89
N LEU A 141 12.36 -7.75 11.48
CA LEU A 141 12.21 -8.03 12.92
C LEU A 141 12.32 -9.52 13.27
N GLY A 142 12.34 -10.41 12.28
CA GLY A 142 12.49 -11.85 12.48
C GLY A 142 11.26 -12.51 13.12
N GLU A 143 10.10 -11.86 13.06
CA GLU A 143 8.86 -12.46 13.53
C GLU A 143 8.53 -13.70 12.69
N ARG A 144 8.07 -14.77 13.35
CA ARG A 144 7.70 -16.00 12.64
C ARG A 144 6.50 -15.73 11.72
N ALA A 145 6.52 -16.28 10.51
CA ALA A 145 5.43 -16.16 9.55
C ALA A 145 4.26 -17.13 9.85
N TRP A 146 3.65 -17.00 11.03
CA TRP A 146 2.51 -17.80 11.50
C TRP A 146 1.36 -16.90 11.96
N GLY A 147 0.17 -17.48 12.13
CA GLY A 147 -1.02 -16.72 12.51
C GLY A 147 -1.32 -15.59 11.51
N GLU A 148 -1.36 -14.35 11.99
CA GLU A 148 -1.60 -13.15 11.18
C GLU A 148 -0.46 -12.82 10.20
N LEU A 149 0.75 -13.32 10.46
CA LEU A 149 1.91 -13.13 9.58
C LEU A 149 2.13 -14.30 8.62
N ARG A 150 1.19 -15.23 8.54
CA ARG A 150 1.25 -16.32 7.57
C ARG A 150 1.18 -15.78 6.14
N ARG A 151 2.14 -16.19 5.31
CA ARG A 151 2.15 -15.88 3.86
C ARG A 151 1.06 -16.69 3.13
N PRO A 152 0.44 -16.15 2.06
CA PRO A 152 0.65 -14.82 1.51
C PRO A 152 -0.02 -13.73 2.35
N TRP A 153 0.64 -12.58 2.50
CA TRP A 153 0.07 -11.47 3.26
C TRP A 153 -1.04 -10.79 2.47
N MET A 154 -2.16 -10.49 3.12
CA MET A 154 -3.22 -9.71 2.48
C MET A 154 -2.73 -8.28 2.23
N ASP A 155 -2.93 -7.79 1.01
CA ASP A 155 -2.74 -6.38 0.69
C ASP A 155 -3.67 -5.53 1.59
N ARG A 156 -3.07 -4.75 2.50
CA ARG A 156 -3.81 -3.91 3.47
C ARG A 156 -4.72 -2.90 2.76
N ASN A 157 -4.33 -2.49 1.56
CA ASN A 157 -5.11 -1.65 0.67
C ASN A 157 -5.21 -2.34 -0.70
N ASP A 158 -5.96 -3.43 -0.78
CA ASP A 158 -6.46 -3.91 -2.06
C ASP A 158 -7.42 -2.85 -2.62
N MET A 159 -6.83 -1.82 -3.25
CA MET A 159 -7.53 -0.67 -3.81
C MET A 159 -8.56 -1.16 -4.84
N SER A 160 -8.29 -2.27 -5.52
CA SER A 160 -9.26 -2.94 -6.37
C SER A 160 -10.49 -3.39 -5.58
N LYS A 161 -10.33 -4.06 -4.42
CA LYS A 161 -11.48 -4.38 -3.55
C LYS A 161 -12.20 -3.14 -3.01
N SER A 162 -11.48 -2.08 -2.67
CA SER A 162 -12.08 -0.84 -2.17
C SER A 162 -12.88 -0.10 -3.24
N ILE A 163 -12.35 -0.03 -4.47
CA ILE A 163 -13.03 0.56 -5.64
C ILE A 163 -14.23 -0.31 -6.04
N ASN A 164 -14.07 -1.63 -6.05
CA ASN A 164 -15.15 -2.55 -6.37
C ASN A 164 -16.27 -2.50 -5.33
N SER A 165 -15.96 -2.38 -4.03
CA SER A 165 -17.00 -2.20 -3.01
C SER A 165 -17.70 -0.85 -3.12
N TRP A 166 -16.99 0.21 -3.52
CA TRP A 166 -17.59 1.53 -3.76
C TRP A 166 -18.54 1.47 -4.97
N ASN A 167 -18.11 0.84 -6.05
CA ASN A 167 -18.93 0.61 -7.24
C ASN A 167 -20.16 -0.24 -6.91
N ASP A 168 -20.02 -1.36 -6.21
CA ASP A 168 -21.14 -2.20 -5.78
C ASP A 168 -22.14 -1.43 -4.90
N THR A 169 -21.63 -0.54 -4.03
CA THR A 169 -22.47 0.33 -3.19
C THR A 169 -23.24 1.36 -4.01
N ILE A 170 -22.60 2.00 -5.00
CA ILE A 170 -23.24 2.95 -5.91
C ILE A 170 -24.32 2.24 -6.74
N MET A 171 -24.01 1.09 -7.34
CA MET A 171 -24.96 0.32 -8.15
C MET A 171 -26.17 -0.12 -7.31
N SER A 172 -25.92 -0.62 -6.09
CA SER A 172 -26.98 -0.95 -5.14
C SER A 172 -27.86 0.24 -4.75
N ALA A 173 -27.28 1.45 -4.63
CA ALA A 173 -28.03 2.66 -4.31
C ALA A 173 -28.85 3.20 -5.50
N LEU A 174 -28.40 2.94 -6.72
CA LEU A 174 -29.10 3.29 -7.96
C LEU A 174 -30.17 2.28 -8.37
N GLY A 175 -30.37 1.20 -7.58
CA GLY A 175 -31.33 0.14 -7.88
C GLY A 175 -30.93 -0.75 -9.06
N GLU A 176 -29.74 -0.53 -9.63
CA GLU A 176 -29.18 -1.38 -10.66
C GLU A 176 -28.49 -2.58 -10.00
N ALA A 177 -28.81 -3.79 -10.44
CA ALA A 177 -28.17 -4.99 -9.90
C ALA A 177 -26.64 -4.85 -10.06
N PRO A 178 -25.83 -5.11 -9.01
CA PRO A 178 -24.39 -4.97 -9.10
C PRO A 178 -23.94 -5.81 -10.29
N VAL A 179 -23.22 -5.19 -11.24
CA VAL A 179 -22.64 -5.88 -12.39
C VAL A 179 -21.59 -6.82 -11.83
N LYS A 180 -22.05 -8.00 -11.38
CA LYS A 180 -21.20 -9.16 -11.17
C LYS A 180 -20.61 -9.40 -12.54
N VAL A 181 -19.37 -8.97 -12.76
CA VAL A 181 -18.53 -9.48 -13.85
C VAL A 181 -18.44 -10.99 -13.57
N SER A 182 -19.42 -11.70 -14.11
CA SER A 182 -19.72 -13.02 -13.63
C SER A 182 -18.64 -13.94 -14.18
N LYS A 183 -17.88 -14.56 -13.28
CA LYS A 183 -17.05 -15.75 -13.56
C LYS A 183 -17.82 -16.87 -14.30
N LYS A 184 -19.15 -16.76 -14.44
CA LYS A 184 -20.01 -17.64 -15.24
C LYS A 184 -20.04 -17.27 -16.73
N ALA A 185 -19.98 -16.00 -17.12
CA ALA A 185 -19.98 -15.61 -18.54
C ALA A 185 -18.66 -15.95 -19.23
N SER A 186 -17.52 -15.71 -18.56
CA SER A 186 -16.18 -16.07 -19.07
C SER A 186 -15.98 -17.58 -19.17
N LYS A 187 -16.47 -18.38 -18.19
CA LYS A 187 -16.45 -19.86 -18.28
C LYS A 187 -17.35 -20.41 -19.39
N LYS A 188 -18.51 -19.79 -19.68
CA LYS A 188 -19.40 -20.24 -20.76
C LYS A 188 -18.87 -19.87 -22.15
N ALA A 189 -18.17 -18.74 -22.28
CA ALA A 189 -17.47 -18.35 -23.51
C ALA A 189 -16.23 -19.22 -23.78
N ALA A 190 -15.44 -19.54 -22.76
CA ALA A 190 -14.27 -20.43 -22.90
C ALA A 190 -14.67 -21.87 -23.27
N LYS A 191 -15.79 -22.38 -22.73
CA LYS A 191 -16.30 -23.73 -23.07
C LYS A 191 -16.89 -23.82 -24.48
N ARG A 192 -17.25 -22.70 -25.10
CA ARG A 192 -17.78 -22.63 -26.48
C ARG A 192 -16.69 -22.52 -27.55
N LYS A 193 -15.46 -22.14 -27.18
CA LYS A 193 -14.30 -22.05 -28.10
C LYS A 193 -13.50 -23.35 -28.21
N ASN A 194 -13.78 -24.33 -27.36
CA ASN A 194 -13.09 -25.63 -27.31
C ASN A 194 -13.98 -26.80 -27.77
N LYS A 195 -14.99 -26.52 -28.58
CA LYS A 195 -15.84 -27.49 -29.28
C LYS A 195 -15.98 -27.05 -30.72
#